data_AF-A0A2S5ACT5-F1
#
_entry.id   AF-A0A2S5ACT5-F1
#
_cell.length_a   1.000
_cell.length_b   1.000
_cell.length_c   1.000
_cell.angle_alpha   90.00
_cell.angle_beta   90.00
_cell.angle_gamma   90.00
#
_symmetry.space_group_name_H-M   'P 1'
#
loop_
_entity.id
_entity.type
_entity.pdbx_description
1 polymer ?
#
loop_
_entity_poly.entity_id
_entity_poly.type
_entity_poly.pdbx_seq_one_letter_code
_entity_poly.pdbx_strand_id
1 'polypeptide(L)'
;MKKLLLVLISTVFLFGCSSDGGDSGSSSSYNPPTWIQGTWGIKADGSIYQNDQPFFKFTSDNFCLIAGGISQCWKEVIQQTPQIMSGSDSHTDSTYEVNLIQSNGAVTVTYNFKKVSATKIILVDALSGNIELEKLN
;
A
#
# COMPACT_ATOMS: atom_id res chain seq x y z
N MET A 1 -27.85 -23.69 52.06
CA MET A 1 -27.92 -24.53 50.83
C MET A 1 -28.63 -23.74 49.73
N LYS A 2 -28.14 -23.85 48.48
CA LYS A 2 -28.62 -23.25 47.22
C LYS A 2 -28.09 -21.84 46.94
N LYS A 3 -27.55 -21.51 45.76
CA LYS A 3 -26.78 -22.23 44.73
C LYS A 3 -26.13 -21.09 43.92
N LEU A 4 -24.84 -21.25 43.63
CA LEU A 4 -23.98 -20.36 42.86
C LEU A 4 -24.49 -20.20 41.42
N LEU A 5 -24.48 -18.98 40.87
CA LEU A 5 -24.53 -18.74 39.43
C LEU A 5 -23.53 -17.63 39.07
N LEU A 6 -22.34 -18.06 38.66
CA LEU A 6 -21.34 -17.25 37.97
C LEU A 6 -21.73 -17.20 36.48
N VAL A 7 -22.03 -16.00 35.98
CA VAL A 7 -22.27 -15.76 34.55
C VAL A 7 -20.94 -15.40 33.90
N LEU A 8 -20.38 -16.36 33.16
CA LEU A 8 -19.18 -16.23 32.35
C LEU A 8 -19.60 -15.73 30.95
N ILE A 9 -19.34 -14.45 30.64
CA ILE A 9 -19.56 -13.92 29.27
C ILE A 9 -18.25 -14.10 28.52
N SER A 10 -18.16 -15.19 27.77
CA SER A 10 -17.09 -15.46 26.81
C SER A 10 -17.58 -15.03 25.43
N THR A 11 -17.24 -13.81 25.01
CA THR A 11 -17.49 -13.36 23.63
C THR A 11 -16.45 -13.97 22.71
N VAL A 12 -16.91 -14.92 21.91
CA VAL A 12 -16.18 -15.58 20.83
C VAL A 12 -15.91 -14.58 19.71
N PHE A 13 -14.64 -14.32 19.43
CA PHE A 13 -14.17 -13.71 18.19
C PHE A 13 -14.36 -14.69 17.04
N LEU A 14 -15.34 -14.45 16.16
CA LEU A 14 -15.43 -15.09 14.85
C LEU A 14 -16.04 -14.12 13.83
N PHE A 15 -15.18 -13.36 13.18
CA PHE A 15 -15.41 -12.98 11.78
C PHE A 15 -14.20 -13.45 10.98
N GLY A 16 -14.25 -14.72 10.60
CA GLY A 16 -13.60 -15.16 9.39
C GLY A 16 -14.42 -14.66 8.20
N CYS A 17 -13.77 -13.97 7.28
CA CYS A 17 -14.26 -13.91 5.91
C CYS A 17 -13.33 -14.83 5.10
N SER A 18 -13.83 -16.02 4.78
CA SER A 18 -13.19 -16.94 3.86
C SER A 18 -14.12 -17.19 2.68
N SER A 19 -13.45 -17.24 1.52
CA SER A 19 -13.76 -17.85 0.24
C SER A 19 -14.75 -17.22 -0.74
N ASP A 20 -14.15 -16.97 -1.91
CA ASP A 20 -14.55 -17.39 -3.25
C ASP A 20 -15.66 -16.65 -4.01
N GLY A 21 -15.21 -16.07 -5.12
CA GLY A 21 -16.00 -15.65 -6.27
C GLY A 21 -15.02 -15.37 -7.41
N GLY A 22 -14.78 -16.37 -8.25
CA GLY A 22 -13.98 -16.20 -9.46
C GLY A 22 -14.66 -15.23 -10.42
N ASP A 23 -13.96 -14.16 -10.74
CA ASP A 23 -14.28 -13.31 -11.88
C ASP A 23 -12.97 -13.08 -12.64
N SER A 24 -12.84 -13.69 -13.81
CA SER A 24 -11.68 -13.54 -14.70
C SER A 24 -11.78 -12.24 -15.50
N GLY A 25 -12.03 -11.14 -14.80
CA GLY A 25 -11.68 -9.79 -15.26
C GLY A 25 -10.42 -9.39 -14.51
N SER A 26 -9.37 -8.97 -15.19
CA SER A 26 -8.16 -8.47 -14.55
C SER A 26 -8.45 -7.12 -13.87
N SER A 27 -9.18 -7.14 -12.75
CA SER A 27 -9.37 -5.98 -11.90
C SER A 27 -8.11 -5.88 -11.03
N SER A 28 -7.16 -5.03 -11.44
CA SER A 28 -6.13 -4.59 -10.50
C SER A 28 -6.82 -3.80 -9.38
N SER A 29 -6.77 -4.33 -8.15
CA SER A 29 -7.19 -3.61 -6.96
C SER A 29 -5.95 -3.31 -6.13
N TYR A 30 -5.41 -2.11 -6.28
CA TYR A 30 -4.64 -1.54 -5.18
C TYR A 30 -5.65 -1.00 -4.18
N ASN A 31 -5.46 -1.28 -2.90
CA ASN A 31 -6.26 -0.80 -1.79
C ASN A 31 -5.31 -0.26 -0.70
N PRO A 32 -4.58 0.85 -0.94
CA PRO A 32 -3.66 1.39 0.04
C PRO A 32 -4.38 1.71 1.37
N PRO A 33 -3.86 1.24 2.52
CA PRO A 33 -4.48 1.51 3.82
C PRO A 33 -4.45 3.01 4.14
N THR A 34 -5.41 3.48 4.94
CA THR A 34 -5.61 4.91 5.23
C THR A 34 -4.36 5.62 5.76
N TRP A 35 -3.49 4.90 6.47
CA TRP A 35 -2.28 5.49 7.04
C TRP A 35 -1.22 5.88 6.00
N ILE A 36 -1.20 5.25 4.81
CA ILE A 36 -0.25 5.59 3.74
C ILE A 36 -0.84 6.53 2.69
N GLN A 37 -2.16 6.75 2.70
CA GLN A 37 -2.81 7.64 1.74
C GLN A 37 -2.28 9.08 1.85
N GLY A 38 -2.02 9.68 0.70
CA GLY A 38 -1.39 11.00 0.56
C GLY A 38 -0.21 11.01 -0.40
N THR A 39 0.48 12.15 -0.45
CA THR A 39 1.66 12.38 -1.28
C THR A 39 2.90 12.38 -0.41
N TRP A 40 3.95 11.69 -0.84
CA TRP A 40 5.17 11.46 -0.08
C TRP A 40 6.40 11.86 -0.89
N GLY A 41 7.37 12.50 -0.25
CA GLY A 41 8.62 12.96 -0.87
C GLY A 41 9.79 12.92 0.10
N ILE A 42 11.00 13.15 -0.42
CA ILE A 42 12.21 13.24 0.40
C ILE A 42 12.38 14.69 0.85
N LYS A 43 12.51 14.93 2.16
CA LYS A 43 13.02 16.21 2.68
C LYS A 43 14.50 16.08 2.98
N ALA A 44 15.33 16.87 2.31
CA ALA A 44 16.71 17.01 2.73
C ALA A 44 16.76 17.96 3.92
N ASP A 45 17.39 17.53 5.02
CA ASP A 45 18.00 18.30 6.12
C ASP A 45 17.39 19.66 6.57
N GLY A 46 16.10 19.90 6.36
CA GLY A 46 15.46 21.19 6.62
C GLY A 46 15.67 22.24 5.54
N SER A 47 16.48 21.95 4.50
CA SER A 47 16.47 22.69 3.26
C SER A 47 15.74 21.87 2.21
N ILE A 48 14.58 22.35 1.79
CA ILE A 48 13.96 21.87 0.55
C ILE A 48 15.06 22.07 -0.52
N TYR A 49 15.81 21.02 -0.91
CA TYR A 49 15.46 20.31 -2.14
C TYR A 49 14.47 21.19 -2.88
N GLN A 50 14.90 22.17 -3.66
CA GLN A 50 14.14 23.33 -4.17
C GLN A 50 12.79 23.02 -4.82
N ASN A 51 12.28 21.80 -4.75
CA ASN A 51 10.87 21.52 -4.72
C ASN A 51 10.67 20.29 -3.83
N ASP A 52 9.64 20.31 -2.97
CA ASP A 52 9.00 19.15 -2.37
C ASP A 52 8.59 18.15 -3.47
N GLN A 53 9.56 17.47 -4.09
CA GLN A 53 9.32 16.67 -5.27
C GLN A 53 8.59 15.42 -4.79
N PRO A 54 7.31 15.26 -5.16
CA PRO A 54 6.58 14.08 -4.79
C PRO A 54 7.25 12.87 -5.44
N PHE A 55 7.46 11.81 -4.67
CA PHE A 55 7.98 10.53 -5.11
C PHE A 55 6.86 9.52 -5.29
N PHE A 56 5.90 9.51 -4.36
CA PHE A 56 4.79 8.57 -4.38
C PHE A 56 3.49 9.27 -4.02
N LYS A 57 2.39 8.79 -4.61
CA LYS A 57 1.03 9.15 -4.22
C LYS A 57 0.19 7.91 -4.07
N PHE A 58 -0.55 7.84 -2.97
CA PHE A 58 -1.47 6.75 -2.67
C PHE A 58 -2.88 7.32 -2.50
N THR A 59 -3.85 6.80 -3.25
CA THR A 59 -5.29 7.04 -3.04
C THR A 59 -5.93 5.79 -2.46
N SER A 60 -7.25 5.77 -2.27
CA SER A 60 -7.96 4.57 -1.80
C SER A 60 -7.88 3.38 -2.74
N ASP A 61 -7.54 3.62 -4.02
CA ASP A 61 -7.64 2.64 -5.09
C ASP A 61 -6.48 2.70 -6.10
N ASN A 62 -5.42 3.46 -5.81
CA ASN A 62 -4.33 3.73 -6.74
C ASN A 62 -3.00 3.94 -6.04
N PHE A 63 -1.95 3.58 -6.75
CA PHE A 63 -0.56 3.83 -6.41
C PHE A 63 0.10 4.53 -7.60
N CYS A 64 0.74 5.67 -7.34
CA CYS A 64 1.46 6.42 -8.36
C CYS A 64 2.93 6.59 -7.96
N LEU A 65 3.82 6.33 -8.91
CA LEU A 65 5.20 6.78 -8.87
C LEU A 65 5.27 8.15 -9.55
N ILE A 66 5.94 9.10 -8.91
CA ILE A 66 6.15 10.44 -9.46
C ILE A 66 7.65 10.67 -9.59
N ALA A 67 8.09 10.96 -10.81
CA ALA A 67 9.49 11.18 -11.15
C ALA A 67 9.61 12.24 -12.25
N GLY A 68 10.49 13.22 -12.05
CA GLY A 68 10.73 14.27 -13.07
C GLY A 68 9.50 15.10 -13.45
N GLY A 69 8.54 15.26 -12.53
CA GLY A 69 7.27 15.95 -12.78
C GLY A 69 6.22 15.12 -13.53
N ILE A 70 6.52 13.86 -13.85
CA ILE A 70 5.59 12.92 -14.49
C ILE A 70 5.03 11.98 -13.43
N SER A 71 3.71 11.81 -13.40
CA SER A 71 3.02 10.87 -12.52
C SER A 71 2.60 9.64 -13.32
N GLN A 72 3.15 8.48 -12.96
CA GLN A 72 2.72 7.18 -13.48
C GLN A 72 1.86 6.49 -12.43
N CYS A 73 0.55 6.47 -12.66
CA CYS A 73 -0.42 5.84 -11.78
C CYS A 73 -0.82 4.46 -12.33
N TRP A 74 -0.66 3.43 -11.49
CA TRP A 74 -0.69 2.05 -11.97
C TRP A 74 -2.09 1.54 -12.27
N LYS A 75 -3.13 2.09 -11.63
CA LYS A 75 -4.51 1.77 -11.98
C LYS A 75 -4.78 2.06 -13.46
N GLU A 76 -4.41 3.25 -13.94
CA GLU A 76 -4.63 3.69 -15.31
C GLU A 76 -3.78 2.88 -16.30
N VAL A 77 -2.51 2.62 -15.96
CA VAL A 77 -1.61 1.80 -16.79
C VAL A 77 -2.19 0.40 -16.99
N ILE A 78 -2.67 -0.23 -15.91
CA ILE A 78 -3.25 -1.57 -15.99
C ILE A 78 -4.58 -1.56 -16.74
N GLN A 79 -5.44 -0.56 -16.53
CA GLN A 79 -6.68 -0.43 -17.29
C GLN A 79 -6.46 -0.26 -18.80
N GLN A 80 -5.36 0.37 -19.21
CA GLN A 80 -4.99 0.51 -20.62
C GLN A 80 -4.30 -0.75 -21.18
N THR A 81 -3.69 -1.57 -20.33
CA THR A 81 -2.91 -2.76 -20.74
C THR A 81 -3.27 -4.05 -19.98
N PRO A 82 -4.57 -4.38 -19.81
CA PRO A 82 -5.01 -5.46 -18.90
C PRO A 82 -4.52 -6.86 -19.32
N GLN A 83 -4.23 -7.05 -20.61
CA GLN A 83 -3.68 -8.28 -21.18
C GLN A 83 -2.15 -8.43 -20.98
N ILE A 84 -1.46 -7.38 -20.52
CA ILE A 84 0.00 -7.34 -20.40
C ILE A 84 0.41 -7.28 -18.93
N MET A 85 -0.32 -6.54 -18.12
CA MET A 85 0.03 -6.27 -16.74
C MET A 85 -1.19 -6.31 -15.82
N SER A 86 -0.98 -6.76 -14.59
CA SER A 86 -1.89 -6.63 -13.48
C SER A 86 -1.13 -6.08 -12.26
N GLY A 87 -1.86 -5.90 -11.16
CA GLY A 87 -1.34 -5.33 -9.93
C GLY A 87 -2.01 -5.96 -8.73
N SER A 88 -1.26 -6.09 -7.64
CA SER A 88 -1.77 -6.53 -6.34
C SER A 88 -1.04 -5.81 -5.23
N ASP A 89 -1.68 -5.73 -4.07
CA ASP A 89 -1.05 -5.23 -2.86
C ASP A 89 -1.37 -6.10 -1.65
N SER A 90 -0.61 -5.91 -0.59
CA SER A 90 -0.89 -6.48 0.73
C SER A 90 -0.47 -5.52 1.82
N HIS A 91 -1.12 -5.58 2.99
CA HIS A 91 -0.81 -4.68 4.09
C HIS A 91 -1.02 -5.28 5.47
N THR A 92 -0.36 -4.66 6.44
CA THR A 92 -0.64 -4.76 7.87
C THR A 92 -0.89 -3.36 8.43
N ASP A 93 -1.02 -3.25 9.76
CA ASP A 93 -1.11 -1.94 10.44
C ASP A 93 0.17 -1.08 10.30
N SER A 94 1.29 -1.70 9.89
CA SER A 94 2.60 -1.04 9.82
C SER A 94 3.38 -1.25 8.53
N THR A 95 2.90 -2.10 7.61
CA THR A 95 3.58 -2.39 6.33
C THR A 95 2.61 -2.33 5.16
N TYR A 96 3.11 -1.92 4.00
CA TYR A 96 2.38 -1.93 2.73
C TYR A 96 3.30 -2.41 1.62
N GLU A 97 2.87 -3.43 0.88
CA GLU A 97 3.61 -4.00 -0.25
C GLU A 97 2.79 -3.82 -1.53
N VAL A 98 3.42 -3.31 -2.59
CA VAL A 98 2.82 -3.17 -3.91
C VAL A 98 3.59 -4.01 -4.92
N ASN A 99 2.87 -4.82 -5.70
CA ASN A 99 3.45 -5.68 -6.73
C ASN A 99 2.89 -5.32 -8.12
N LEU A 100 3.80 -5.16 -9.08
CA LEU A 100 3.49 -5.11 -10.50
C LEU A 100 3.72 -6.50 -11.10
N ILE A 101 2.72 -7.03 -11.80
CA ILE A 101 2.72 -8.43 -12.24
C ILE A 101 2.51 -8.47 -13.76
N GLN A 102 3.37 -9.19 -14.48
CA GLN A 102 3.17 -9.45 -15.91
C GLN A 102 2.07 -10.49 -16.13
N SER A 103 1.51 -10.54 -17.33
CA SER A 103 0.47 -11.51 -17.70
C SER A 103 0.89 -12.98 -17.57
N ASN A 104 2.20 -13.27 -17.57
CA ASN A 104 2.75 -14.60 -17.28
C ASN A 104 2.85 -14.93 -15.77
N GLY A 105 2.37 -14.03 -14.90
CA GLY A 105 2.41 -14.16 -13.44
C GLY A 105 3.73 -13.72 -12.79
N ALA A 106 4.73 -13.28 -13.55
CA ALA A 106 6.00 -12.83 -13.00
C ALA A 106 5.85 -11.45 -12.33
N VAL A 107 6.29 -11.34 -11.07
CA VAL A 107 6.42 -10.05 -10.39
C VAL A 107 7.64 -9.32 -10.95
N THR A 108 7.44 -8.13 -11.49
CA THR A 108 8.52 -7.33 -12.10
C THR A 108 9.07 -6.26 -11.17
N VAL A 109 8.22 -5.72 -10.31
CA VAL A 109 8.59 -4.67 -9.37
C VAL A 109 7.80 -4.87 -8.10
N THR A 110 8.49 -4.77 -6.96
CA THR A 110 7.89 -4.75 -5.63
C THR A 110 8.33 -3.49 -4.91
N TYR A 111 7.38 -2.72 -4.40
CA TYR A 111 7.64 -1.60 -3.48
C TYR A 111 7.20 -1.98 -2.07
N ASN A 112 8.10 -1.82 -1.11
CA ASN A 112 7.86 -2.15 0.30
C ASN A 112 7.90 -0.89 1.15
N PHE A 113 6.83 -0.59 1.86
CA PHE A 113 6.72 0.57 2.74
C PHE A 113 6.53 0.15 4.19
N LYS A 114 7.20 0.87 5.10
CA LYS A 114 7.00 0.75 6.55
C LYS A 114 6.50 2.06 7.12
N LYS A 115 5.47 1.98 7.97
CA LYS A 115 4.95 3.10 8.72
C LYS A 115 5.91 3.45 9.86
N VAL A 116 6.28 4.73 9.95
CA VAL A 116 7.04 5.26 11.10
C VAL A 116 6.15 6.15 11.95
N SER A 117 5.40 7.05 11.31
CA SER A 117 4.41 7.92 11.97
C SER A 117 3.29 8.29 10.98
N ALA A 118 2.38 9.18 11.37
CA ALA A 118 1.35 9.71 10.47
C ALA A 118 1.93 10.55 9.30
N THR A 119 3.16 11.04 9.44
CA THR A 119 3.82 11.94 8.48
C THR A 119 5.16 11.41 7.98
N LYS A 120 5.54 10.17 8.34
CA LYS A 120 6.80 9.55 7.96
C LYS A 120 6.63 8.07 7.62
N ILE A 121 7.18 7.65 6.49
CA ILE A 121 7.30 6.24 6.07
C ILE A 121 8.72 5.94 5.60
N ILE A 122 9.05 4.67 5.49
CA ILE A 122 10.29 4.18 4.92
C ILE A 122 9.96 3.34 3.69
N LEU A 123 10.54 3.68 2.54
CA LEU A 123 10.67 2.76 1.41
C LEU A 123 11.85 1.81 1.71
N VAL A 124 11.55 0.52 1.82
CA VAL A 124 12.53 -0.54 2.08
C VAL A 124 13.10 -0.99 0.74
N ASP A 125 14.37 -0.64 0.49
CA ASP A 125 15.13 -1.11 -0.67
C ASP A 125 16.38 -1.85 -0.17
N ALA A 126 16.50 -3.12 -0.57
CA ALA A 126 17.60 -3.99 -0.17
C ALA A 126 18.93 -3.64 -0.87
N LEU A 127 18.89 -2.93 -2.00
CA LEU A 127 20.06 -2.62 -2.83
C LEU A 127 20.63 -1.23 -2.53
N SER A 128 19.77 -0.22 -2.42
CA SER A 128 20.17 1.18 -2.21
C SER A 128 20.09 1.63 -0.74
N GLY A 129 19.55 0.77 0.12
CA GLY A 129 19.27 1.09 1.52
C GLY A 129 17.88 1.71 1.69
N ASN A 130 17.43 1.79 2.93
CA ASN A 130 16.12 2.34 3.26
C ASN A 130 16.06 3.85 2.95
N ILE A 131 15.00 4.28 2.27
CA ILE A 131 14.74 5.69 1.96
C ILE A 131 13.63 6.19 2.88
N GLU A 132 13.91 7.24 3.64
CA GLU A 132 12.91 7.92 4.45
C GLU A 132 12.09 8.89 3.57
N LEU A 133 10.77 8.84 3.72
CA LEU A 133 9.83 9.71 3.03
C LEU A 133 8.95 10.42 4.03
N GLU A 134 8.74 11.71 3.80
CA GLU A 134 7.83 12.54 4.57
C GLU A 134 6.56 12.85 3.77
N LYS A 135 5.46 13.01 4.49
CA LYS A 135 4.19 13.43 3.90
C LYS A 135 4.28 14.89 3.49
N LEU A 136 3.90 15.18 2.25
CA LEU A 136 3.81 16.53 1.71
C LEU A 136 2.44 17.13 2.07
N ASN A 137 2.43 18.44 2.37
CA ASN A 137 1.23 19.19 2.72
C ASN A 137 0.45 19.64 1.48
#